data_AF-A0A954FXL3-F1
#
_entry.id   AF-A0A954FXL3-F1
#
_cell.length_a   1.000
_cell.length_b   1.000
_cell.length_c   1.000
_cell.angle_alpha   90.00
_cell.angle_beta   90.00
_cell.angle_gamma   90.00
#
_symmetry.space_group_name_H-M   'P 1'
#
loop_
_entity.id
_entity.type
_entity.pdbx_description
1 polymer ?
#
loop_
_entity_poly.entity_id
_entity_poly.type
_entity_poly.pdbx_seq_one_letter_code
_entity_poly.pdbx_strand_id
1 'polypeptide(L)'
;MLNPLQAEQDQSQPENTGRGWQRLVSLVVAGLLTCVAGWWVQRVRTAGGLSLPYIRPDIIVVSFLCVLPFAMRIAEWMFAVLKQRNRILFLTLQLVFFIGTAGIFSLAFTSDQASVTLSQEDAWESYVLRPVIAFWIMMTSLFIAGTLFRFQEPMSTQRQGILVWLLLVITALAVPAFYIQSRVDEMVTRIDEYLGSGRLGDARQLTREVCLLSPWGKISGTPVGDLARDLDRDCYEIERNLAFMKRRPVPSEEFTYQQARLLTILGQPAAAARLLEAWTGKSGTSPLTYQLLGTIYQQQENWERSEQCCRQALTAWEKL
;
A
#
# COMPACT_ATOMS: atom_id res chain seq x y z
N MET A 1 -30.19 -55.19 36.61
CA MET A 1 -28.73 -54.98 36.75
C MET A 1 -28.29 -54.09 35.60
N LEU A 2 -28.25 -52.78 35.85
CA LEU A 2 -27.81 -51.75 34.90
C LEU A 2 -26.33 -51.48 35.14
N ASN A 3 -25.57 -51.38 34.05
CA ASN A 3 -24.12 -51.34 34.05
C ASN A 3 -23.64 -49.96 34.57
N PRO A 4 -22.95 -49.86 35.72
CA PRO A 4 -22.57 -48.57 36.32
C PRO A 4 -21.55 -47.77 35.49
N LEU A 5 -20.96 -48.38 34.45
CA LEU A 5 -20.02 -47.72 33.54
C LEU A 5 -20.67 -46.80 32.49
N GLN A 6 -22.00 -46.87 32.30
CA GLN A 6 -22.71 -45.98 31.36
C GLN A 6 -23.17 -44.66 31.98
N ALA A 7 -23.20 -44.54 33.32
CA ALA A 7 -23.63 -43.31 34.00
C ALA A 7 -22.53 -42.25 34.11
N GLU A 8 -21.26 -42.61 33.85
CA GLU A 8 -20.12 -41.69 33.94
C GLU A 8 -19.73 -41.08 32.58
N GLN A 9 -20.31 -41.56 31.49
CA GLN A 9 -19.94 -41.14 30.14
C GLN A 9 -20.77 -39.95 29.62
N ASP A 10 -21.92 -39.66 30.24
CA ASP A 10 -22.87 -38.61 29.79
C ASP A 10 -22.69 -37.23 30.45
N GLN A 11 -21.70 -37.06 31.34
CA GLN A 11 -21.36 -35.73 31.90
C GLN A 11 -20.21 -35.03 31.16
N SER A 12 -19.70 -35.62 30.10
CA SER A 12 -18.66 -35.00 29.29
C SER A 12 -19.26 -34.28 28.08
N GLN A 13 -19.10 -32.95 28.08
CA GLN A 13 -19.13 -32.03 26.93
C GLN A 13 -20.45 -31.31 26.62
N PRO A 14 -20.63 -30.10 27.18
CA PRO A 14 -20.95 -28.96 26.31
C PRO A 14 -20.02 -27.73 26.47
N GLU A 15 -18.94 -27.79 27.26
CA GLU A 15 -18.09 -26.60 27.52
C GLU A 15 -17.12 -26.20 26.39
N ASN A 16 -16.97 -26.99 25.31
CA ASN A 16 -15.99 -26.70 24.27
C ASN A 16 -16.48 -25.74 23.18
N THR A 17 -17.80 -25.54 23.04
CA THR A 17 -18.36 -24.70 21.96
C THR A 17 -18.17 -23.20 22.20
N GLY A 18 -18.22 -22.74 23.45
CA GLY A 18 -18.06 -21.31 23.80
C GLY A 18 -16.64 -20.76 23.55
N ARG A 19 -15.61 -21.59 23.69
CA ARG A 19 -14.20 -21.17 23.53
C ARG A 19 -13.77 -20.97 22.09
N GLY A 20 -14.28 -21.80 21.17
CA GLY A 20 -14.05 -21.63 19.73
C GLY A 20 -14.63 -20.30 19.24
N TRP A 21 -15.81 -19.93 19.75
CA TRP A 21 -16.47 -18.68 19.40
C TRP A 21 -15.68 -17.45 19.82
N GLN A 22 -15.11 -17.43 21.03
CA GLN A 22 -14.30 -16.30 21.51
C GLN A 22 -13.03 -16.09 20.67
N ARG A 23 -12.35 -17.17 20.26
CA ARG A 23 -11.18 -17.09 19.36
C ARG A 23 -11.56 -16.54 17.99
N LEU A 24 -12.69 -17.01 17.45
CA LEU A 24 -13.21 -16.55 16.18
C LEU A 24 -13.57 -15.06 16.26
N VAL A 25 -14.23 -14.62 17.34
CA VAL A 25 -14.53 -13.21 17.57
C VAL A 25 -13.25 -12.38 17.67
N SER A 26 -12.21 -12.83 18.40
CA SER A 26 -10.95 -12.07 18.48
C SER A 26 -10.22 -12.00 17.14
N LEU A 27 -10.24 -13.07 16.36
CA LEU A 27 -9.67 -13.10 15.01
C LEU A 27 -10.43 -12.17 14.07
N VAL A 28 -11.77 -12.17 14.14
CA VAL A 28 -12.63 -11.31 13.35
C VAL A 28 -12.45 -9.85 13.76
N VAL A 29 -12.38 -9.53 15.05
CA VAL A 29 -12.15 -8.17 15.54
C VAL A 29 -10.76 -7.68 15.17
N ALA A 30 -9.73 -8.50 15.34
CA ALA A 30 -8.38 -8.16 14.89
C ALA A 30 -8.36 -7.93 13.37
N GLY A 31 -8.98 -8.84 12.60
CA GLY A 31 -9.17 -8.74 11.15
C GLY A 31 -9.86 -7.44 10.73
N LEU A 32 -10.99 -7.11 11.36
CA LEU A 32 -11.74 -5.87 11.13
C LEU A 32 -10.91 -4.64 11.47
N LEU A 33 -10.19 -4.66 12.60
CA LEU A 33 -9.30 -3.57 12.99
C LEU A 33 -8.16 -3.39 11.98
N THR A 34 -7.58 -4.49 11.46
CA THR A 34 -6.60 -4.41 10.37
C THR A 34 -7.20 -3.88 9.07
N CYS A 35 -8.43 -4.25 8.73
CA CYS A 35 -9.12 -3.73 7.55
C CYS A 35 -9.44 -2.24 7.71
N VAL A 36 -9.87 -1.80 8.90
CA VAL A 36 -10.13 -0.40 9.22
C VAL A 36 -8.82 0.41 9.21
N ALA A 37 -7.74 -0.14 9.76
CA ALA A 37 -6.42 0.48 9.69
C ALA A 37 -5.93 0.59 8.24
N GLY A 38 -6.09 -0.46 7.43
CA GLY A 38 -5.75 -0.45 6.00
C GLY A 38 -6.56 0.57 5.20
N TRP A 39 -7.88 0.61 5.42
CA TRP A 39 -8.77 1.61 4.82
C TRP A 39 -8.41 3.04 5.26
N TRP A 40 -8.10 3.22 6.54
CA TRP A 40 -7.68 4.51 7.09
C TRP A 40 -6.38 5.00 6.46
N VAL A 41 -5.34 4.16 6.38
CA VAL A 41 -4.06 4.50 5.72
C VAL A 41 -4.30 4.87 4.25
N GLN A 42 -5.15 4.13 3.56
CA GLN A 42 -5.52 4.44 2.17
C GLN A 42 -6.19 5.83 2.04
N ARG A 43 -7.06 6.20 3.00
CA ARG A 43 -7.72 7.50 3.01
C ARG A 43 -6.75 8.65 3.29
N VAL A 44 -5.85 8.50 4.26
CA VAL A 44 -4.85 9.54 4.58
C VAL A 44 -3.87 9.74 3.41
N ARG A 45 -3.53 8.67 2.67
CA ARG A 45 -2.73 8.77 1.44
C ARG A 45 -3.36 9.71 0.39
N THR A 46 -4.68 9.67 0.21
CA THR A 46 -5.37 10.57 -0.74
C THR A 46 -5.30 12.04 -0.35
N ALA A 47 -5.00 12.36 0.92
CA ALA A 47 -4.81 13.72 1.41
C ALA A 47 -3.36 14.22 1.29
N GLY A 48 -2.42 13.42 0.76
CA GLY A 48 -1.03 13.83 0.51
C GLY A 48 -0.13 13.88 1.74
N GLY A 49 -0.62 13.48 2.92
CA GLY A 49 0.05 13.74 4.21
C GLY A 49 0.89 12.60 4.80
N LEU A 50 1.34 11.60 4.03
CA LEU A 50 2.08 10.47 4.63
C LEU A 50 3.35 10.08 3.90
N SER A 51 4.48 10.21 4.62
CA SER A 51 5.78 9.57 4.37
C SER A 51 5.95 8.27 5.17
N LEU A 52 4.85 7.63 5.59
CA LEU A 52 4.94 6.31 6.24
C LEU A 52 5.48 5.27 5.25
N PRO A 53 6.24 4.26 5.72
CA PRO A 53 6.85 3.20 4.89
C PRO A 53 5.81 2.24 4.25
N TYR A 54 4.52 2.60 4.31
CA TYR A 54 3.38 1.84 3.84
C TYR A 54 2.65 2.61 2.75
N ILE A 55 3.26 2.67 1.58
CA ILE A 55 2.68 3.34 0.41
C ILE A 55 1.45 2.57 -0.08
N ARG A 56 1.44 1.24 0.08
CA ARG A 56 0.55 0.34 -0.65
C ARG A 56 -0.26 -0.55 0.30
N PRO A 57 -1.60 -0.62 0.14
CA PRO A 57 -2.47 -1.33 1.08
C PRO A 57 -2.24 -2.84 1.10
N ASP A 58 -1.82 -3.42 -0.02
CA ASP A 58 -1.47 -4.83 -0.14
C ASP A 58 -0.26 -5.19 0.74
N ILE A 59 0.77 -4.33 0.77
CA ILE A 59 1.96 -4.54 1.63
C ILE A 59 1.60 -4.48 3.11
N ILE A 60 0.70 -3.56 3.50
CA ILE A 60 0.18 -3.46 4.87
C ILE A 60 -0.49 -4.78 5.25
N VAL A 61 -1.47 -5.22 4.46
CA VAL A 61 -2.24 -6.44 4.75
C VAL A 61 -1.32 -7.65 4.92
N VAL A 62 -0.36 -7.85 4.01
CA VAL A 62 0.62 -8.96 4.12
C VAL A 62 1.44 -8.86 5.39
N SER A 63 1.94 -7.67 5.73
CA SER A 63 2.76 -7.45 6.93
C SER A 63 1.98 -7.75 8.21
N PHE A 64 0.74 -7.28 8.30
CA PHE A 64 -0.13 -7.52 9.44
C PHE A 64 -0.52 -9.00 9.58
N LEU A 65 -0.87 -9.67 8.47
CA LEU A 65 -1.18 -11.10 8.47
C LEU A 65 0.00 -11.97 8.91
N CYS A 66 1.22 -11.61 8.50
CA CYS A 66 2.44 -12.33 8.86
C CYS A 66 2.84 -12.11 10.34
N VAL A 67 2.59 -10.93 10.89
CA VAL A 67 2.90 -10.59 12.30
C VAL A 67 1.84 -11.09 13.28
N LEU A 68 0.59 -11.26 12.83
CA LEU A 68 -0.54 -11.72 13.64
C LEU A 68 -0.24 -12.96 14.52
N PRO A 69 0.24 -14.11 13.98
CA PRO A 69 0.45 -15.31 14.79
C PRO A 69 1.54 -15.11 15.84
N PHE A 70 2.57 -14.32 15.53
CA PHE A 70 3.63 -13.99 16.49
C PHE A 70 3.11 -13.08 17.62
N ALA A 71 2.37 -12.03 17.27
CA ALA A 71 1.75 -11.12 18.23
C ALA A 71 0.75 -11.85 19.14
N MET A 72 -0.08 -12.74 18.59
CA MET A 72 -1.01 -13.56 19.37
C MET A 72 -0.28 -14.41 20.41
N ARG A 73 0.82 -15.08 20.03
CA ARG A 73 1.59 -15.91 20.97
C ARG A 73 2.24 -15.12 22.09
N ILE A 74 2.79 -13.94 21.78
CA ILE A 74 3.35 -13.05 22.81
C ILE A 74 2.25 -12.54 23.73
N ALA A 75 1.11 -12.12 23.18
CA ALA A 75 -0.03 -11.67 23.96
C ALA A 75 -0.53 -12.79 24.90
N GLU A 76 -0.74 -14.01 24.38
CA GLU A 76 -1.11 -15.18 25.19
C GLU A 76 -0.11 -15.42 26.33
N TRP A 77 1.18 -15.45 26.03
CA TRP A 77 2.23 -15.65 27.03
C TRP A 77 2.22 -14.56 28.12
N MET A 78 2.04 -13.30 27.73
CA MET A 78 1.96 -12.19 28.66
C MET A 78 0.69 -12.25 29.54
N PHE A 79 -0.47 -12.54 28.95
CA PHE A 79 -1.71 -12.68 29.70
C PHE A 79 -1.68 -13.87 30.67
N ALA A 80 -1.03 -14.96 30.27
CA ALA A 80 -0.89 -16.16 31.08
C ALA A 80 0.08 -15.96 32.25
N VAL A 81 1.34 -15.65 31.93
CA VAL A 81 2.44 -15.69 32.88
C VAL A 81 2.58 -14.36 33.62
N LEU A 82 2.60 -13.26 32.87
CA LEU A 82 2.96 -11.95 33.39
C LEU A 82 1.85 -11.35 34.24
N LYS A 83 0.60 -11.45 33.77
CA LYS A 83 -0.58 -10.93 34.49
C LYS A 83 -0.79 -11.62 35.84
N GLN A 84 -0.61 -12.94 35.90
CA GLN A 84 -0.78 -13.72 37.14
C GLN A 84 0.39 -13.48 38.11
N ARG A 85 1.64 -13.44 37.61
CA ARG A 85 2.83 -13.34 38.47
C ARG A 85 3.14 -11.91 38.92
N ASN A 86 2.97 -10.92 38.05
CA ASN A 86 3.30 -9.52 38.34
C ASN A 86 2.39 -8.55 37.56
N ARG A 87 1.25 -8.23 38.17
CA ARG A 87 0.23 -7.33 37.60
C ARG A 87 0.77 -5.93 37.28
N ILE A 88 1.70 -5.41 38.09
CA ILE A 88 2.28 -4.08 37.88
C ILE A 88 3.10 -4.08 36.59
N LEU A 89 3.96 -5.09 36.41
CA LEU A 89 4.79 -5.22 35.20
C LEU A 89 3.91 -5.41 33.94
N PHE A 90 2.82 -6.17 34.03
CA PHE A 90 1.88 -6.29 32.92
C PHE A 90 1.27 -4.93 32.52
N LEU A 91 0.82 -4.13 33.49
CA LEU A 91 0.26 -2.80 33.23
C LEU A 91 1.30 -1.82 32.67
N THR A 92 2.54 -1.85 33.15
CA THR A 92 3.60 -0.99 32.61
C THR A 92 3.91 -1.37 31.17
N LEU A 93 4.00 -2.66 30.83
CA LEU A 93 4.23 -3.08 29.45
C LEU A 93 3.08 -2.67 28.53
N GLN A 94 1.84 -2.83 28.99
CA GLN A 94 0.66 -2.39 28.24
C GLN A 94 0.69 -0.88 27.98
N LEU A 95 1.05 -0.08 29.00
CA LEU A 95 1.20 1.37 28.87
C LEU A 95 2.30 1.73 27.86
N VAL A 96 3.45 1.03 27.90
CA VAL A 96 4.54 1.22 26.93
C VAL A 96 4.02 1.00 25.51
N PHE A 97 3.35 -0.14 25.24
CA PHE A 97 2.77 -0.43 23.92
C PHE A 97 1.78 0.63 23.45
N PHE A 98 0.94 1.13 24.36
CA PHE A 98 -0.03 2.18 24.06
C PHE A 98 0.66 3.51 23.73
N ILE A 99 1.65 3.93 24.53
CA ILE A 99 2.43 5.15 24.29
C ILE A 99 3.20 5.05 22.97
N GLY A 100 3.84 3.92 22.69
CA GLY A 100 4.57 3.74 21.43
C GLY A 100 3.65 3.76 20.22
N THR A 101 2.48 3.13 20.30
CA THR A 101 1.47 3.19 19.23
C THR A 101 0.92 4.60 19.04
N ALA A 102 0.63 5.32 20.14
CA ALA A 102 0.23 6.73 20.08
C ALA A 102 1.33 7.62 19.50
N GLY A 103 2.61 7.33 19.80
CA GLY A 103 3.77 8.00 19.22
C GLY A 103 3.88 7.75 17.71
N ILE A 104 3.70 6.51 17.26
CA ILE A 104 3.66 6.14 15.83
C ILE A 104 2.54 6.92 15.12
N PHE A 105 1.33 6.98 15.71
CA PHE A 105 0.24 7.77 15.14
C PHE A 105 0.56 9.26 15.12
N SER A 106 1.10 9.82 16.22
CA SER A 106 1.48 11.23 16.30
C SER A 106 2.51 11.60 15.22
N LEU A 107 3.55 10.78 15.04
CA LEU A 107 4.54 10.95 13.97
C LEU A 107 3.87 10.88 12.59
N ALA A 108 2.98 9.93 12.37
CA ALA A 108 2.22 9.80 11.14
C ALA A 108 1.32 11.01 10.84
N PHE A 109 0.80 11.70 11.86
CA PHE A 109 -0.05 12.88 11.69
C PHE A 109 0.71 14.20 11.58
N THR A 110 1.94 14.26 12.10
CA THR A 110 2.73 15.51 12.17
C THR A 110 3.75 15.62 11.04
N SER A 111 4.02 14.55 10.30
CA SER A 111 4.98 14.53 9.21
C SER A 111 4.43 15.17 7.92
N ASP A 112 4.20 16.49 7.94
CA ASP A 112 3.91 17.27 6.72
C ASP A 112 5.15 17.46 5.82
N GLN A 113 6.35 17.06 6.28
CA GLN A 113 7.60 17.24 5.55
C GLN A 113 8.04 15.95 4.83
N ALA A 114 7.46 15.72 3.65
CA ALA A 114 7.91 14.72 2.69
C ALA A 114 9.06 15.28 1.82
N SER A 115 10.23 15.55 2.41
CA SER A 115 11.41 15.91 1.62
C SER A 115 12.72 15.59 2.35
N VAL A 116 12.90 14.34 2.75
CA VAL A 116 14.24 13.86 3.06
C VAL A 116 14.52 12.70 2.13
N THR A 117 15.44 12.93 1.21
CA THR A 117 16.09 11.88 0.43
C THR A 117 16.75 10.95 1.43
N LEU A 118 16.09 9.83 1.74
CA LEU A 118 16.63 8.79 2.61
C LEU A 118 18.00 8.39 2.05
N SER A 119 19.03 8.59 2.88
CA SER A 119 20.36 8.17 2.53
C SER A 119 20.41 6.64 2.47
N GLN A 120 21.41 6.08 1.78
CA GLN A 120 21.58 4.63 1.65
C GLN A 120 21.71 3.92 3.02
N GLU A 121 22.08 4.66 4.08
CA GLU A 121 22.15 4.16 5.45
C GLU A 121 20.78 4.08 6.14
N ASP A 122 19.76 4.81 5.70
CA ASP A 122 18.40 4.79 6.28
C ASP A 122 17.51 3.66 5.73
N ALA A 123 18.08 2.87 4.81
CA ALA A 123 17.42 1.79 4.08
C ALA A 123 17.00 0.60 4.95
N TRP A 124 17.90 0.14 5.82
CA TRP A 124 17.64 -1.00 6.71
C TRP A 124 16.61 -0.62 7.77
N GLU A 125 16.54 0.67 8.13
CA GLU A 125 15.51 1.20 9.02
C GLU A 125 14.14 0.94 8.40
N SER A 126 13.94 1.18 7.10
CA SER A 126 12.65 0.92 6.44
C SER A 126 12.23 -0.55 6.45
N TYR A 127 13.19 -1.49 6.32
CA TYR A 127 12.90 -2.93 6.36
C TYR A 127 12.50 -3.44 7.74
N VAL A 128 13.17 -2.95 8.79
CA VAL A 128 12.92 -3.37 10.17
C VAL A 128 11.74 -2.60 10.78
N LEU A 129 11.63 -1.31 10.48
CA LEU A 129 10.62 -0.44 11.03
C LEU A 129 9.20 -0.88 10.63
N ARG A 130 8.99 -1.41 9.42
CA ARG A 130 7.68 -1.91 8.98
C ARG A 130 7.13 -3.03 9.88
N PRO A 131 7.76 -4.22 9.97
CA PRO A 131 7.26 -5.30 10.82
C PRO A 131 7.22 -4.89 12.29
N VAL A 132 8.11 -3.99 12.74
CA VAL A 132 8.05 -3.40 14.08
C VAL A 132 6.77 -2.57 14.26
N ILE A 133 6.47 -1.61 13.39
CA ILE A 133 5.23 -0.82 13.46
C ILE A 133 3.99 -1.73 13.44
N ALA A 134 3.96 -2.72 12.54
CA ALA A 134 2.86 -3.68 12.48
C ALA A 134 2.72 -4.46 13.79
N PHE A 135 3.84 -4.88 14.38
CA PHE A 135 3.87 -5.54 15.67
C PHE A 135 3.34 -4.66 16.81
N TRP A 136 3.77 -3.40 16.91
CA TRP A 136 3.30 -2.47 17.93
C TRP A 136 1.79 -2.23 17.86
N ILE A 137 1.27 -1.99 16.66
CA ILE A 137 -0.16 -1.79 16.42
C ILE A 137 -0.92 -3.08 16.79
N MET A 138 -0.48 -4.23 16.31
CA MET A 138 -1.12 -5.52 16.58
C MET A 138 -1.13 -5.89 18.06
N MET A 139 0.00 -5.73 18.75
CA MET A 139 0.10 -5.97 20.19
C MET A 139 -0.86 -5.08 20.96
N THR A 140 -0.92 -3.79 20.63
CA THR A 140 -1.84 -2.84 21.28
C THR A 140 -3.30 -3.20 21.03
N SER A 141 -3.66 -3.57 19.80
CA SER A 141 -5.01 -4.06 19.48
C SER A 141 -5.37 -5.33 20.25
N LEU A 142 -4.43 -6.28 20.37
CA LEU A 142 -4.62 -7.50 21.14
C LEU A 142 -4.76 -7.21 22.65
N PHE A 143 -4.03 -6.24 23.20
CA PHE A 143 -4.22 -5.84 24.61
C PHE A 143 -5.59 -5.20 24.85
N ILE A 144 -6.02 -4.30 23.97
CA ILE A 144 -7.34 -3.67 24.06
C ILE A 144 -8.43 -4.74 23.99
N ALA A 145 -8.37 -5.63 22.98
CA ALA A 145 -9.29 -6.75 22.87
C ALA A 145 -9.24 -7.65 24.12
N GLY A 146 -8.04 -7.98 24.61
CA GLY A 146 -7.84 -8.79 25.82
C GLY A 146 -8.48 -8.19 27.07
N THR A 147 -8.41 -6.87 27.23
CA THR A 147 -9.06 -6.15 28.35
C THR A 147 -10.58 -6.09 28.22
N LEU A 148 -11.11 -5.87 27.02
CA LEU A 148 -12.55 -5.77 26.77
C LEU A 148 -13.25 -7.12 26.90
N PHE A 149 -12.66 -8.18 26.34
CA PHE A 149 -13.29 -9.51 26.26
C PHE A 149 -12.98 -10.41 27.46
N ARG A 150 -12.24 -9.92 28.48
CA ARG A 150 -11.83 -10.70 29.67
C ARG A 150 -11.40 -12.12 29.32
N PHE A 151 -10.37 -12.26 28.47
CA PHE A 151 -9.82 -13.58 28.10
C PHE A 151 -9.61 -14.43 29.37
N GLN A 152 -10.43 -15.47 29.51
CA GLN A 152 -10.35 -16.42 30.61
C GLN A 152 -9.14 -17.34 30.40
N GLU A 153 -8.66 -17.85 31.53
CA GLU A 153 -7.31 -18.37 31.76
C GLU A 153 -6.75 -19.33 30.70
N PRO A 154 -5.42 -19.29 30.49
CA PRO A 154 -4.73 -20.09 29.49
C PRO A 154 -4.90 -21.59 29.74
N MET A 155 -5.17 -22.34 28.66
CA MET A 155 -4.84 -23.77 28.60
C MET A 155 -3.37 -23.96 28.97
N SER A 156 -3.07 -25.07 29.65
CA SER A 156 -1.72 -25.51 29.99
C SER A 156 -0.73 -25.09 28.90
N THR A 157 0.20 -24.21 29.24
CA THR A 157 1.29 -23.77 28.37
C THR A 157 2.20 -24.97 28.12
N GLN A 158 1.78 -25.85 27.21
CA GLN A 158 2.59 -26.93 26.70
C GLN A 158 3.84 -26.26 26.13
N ARG A 159 5.00 -26.53 26.73
CA ARG A 159 6.29 -25.94 26.34
C ARG A 159 6.47 -26.10 24.84
N GLN A 160 6.23 -25.01 24.11
CA GLN A 160 6.46 -25.00 22.67
C GLN A 160 7.96 -25.03 22.45
N GLY A 161 8.42 -25.90 21.56
CA GLY A 161 9.82 -25.97 21.19
C GLY A 161 10.30 -24.66 20.58
N ILE A 162 11.58 -24.37 20.74
CA ILE A 162 12.27 -23.17 20.18
C ILE A 162 12.01 -23.03 18.67
N LEU A 163 11.85 -24.14 17.96
CA LEU A 163 11.54 -24.17 16.53
C LEU A 163 10.26 -23.42 16.15
N VAL A 164 9.22 -23.47 16.99
CA VAL A 164 7.95 -22.76 16.71
C VAL A 164 8.16 -21.25 16.77
N TRP A 165 8.91 -20.77 17.77
CA TRP A 165 9.27 -19.35 17.88
C TRP A 165 10.11 -18.88 16.71
N LEU A 166 11.11 -19.68 16.32
CA LEU A 166 11.95 -19.38 15.17
C LEU A 166 11.13 -19.29 13.87
N LEU A 167 10.20 -20.23 13.65
CA LEU A 167 9.30 -20.21 12.50
C LEU A 167 8.40 -18.96 12.48
N LEU A 168 7.84 -18.57 13.64
CA LEU A 168 7.00 -17.38 13.74
C LEU A 168 7.79 -16.10 13.43
N VAL A 169 9.01 -15.98 13.95
CA VAL A 169 9.89 -14.82 13.68
C VAL A 169 10.28 -14.77 12.21
N ILE A 170 10.69 -15.91 11.62
CA ILE A 170 11.01 -15.98 10.19
C ILE A 170 9.80 -15.61 9.35
N THR A 171 8.60 -16.12 9.68
CA THR A 171 7.38 -15.81 8.93
C THR A 171 7.04 -14.32 9.03
N ALA A 172 7.13 -13.73 10.22
CA ALA A 172 6.83 -12.32 10.46
C ALA A 172 7.79 -11.36 9.74
N LEU A 173 9.03 -11.77 9.49
CA LEU A 173 10.07 -10.91 8.87
C LEU A 173 10.31 -11.23 7.40
N ALA A 174 10.53 -12.49 7.04
CA ALA A 174 10.95 -12.90 5.71
C ALA A 174 9.82 -12.79 4.68
N VAL A 175 8.59 -13.21 5.03
CA VAL A 175 7.47 -13.21 4.07
C VAL A 175 7.12 -11.80 3.58
N PRO A 176 6.95 -10.78 4.46
CA PRO A 176 6.74 -9.41 4.00
C PRO A 176 7.91 -8.85 3.19
N ALA A 177 9.15 -9.19 3.55
CA ALA A 177 10.34 -8.75 2.82
C ALA A 177 10.37 -9.29 1.38
N PHE A 178 10.13 -10.60 1.19
CA PHE A 178 10.04 -11.21 -0.14
C PHE A 178 8.88 -10.65 -0.95
N TYR A 179 7.74 -10.40 -0.31
CA TYR A 179 6.58 -9.79 -0.97
C TYR A 179 6.90 -8.38 -1.49
N ILE A 180 7.54 -7.55 -0.67
CA ILE A 180 7.96 -6.19 -1.07
C ILE A 180 8.94 -6.27 -2.23
N GLN A 181 9.94 -7.16 -2.17
CA GLN A 181 10.91 -7.32 -3.25
C GLN A 181 10.24 -7.70 -4.58
N SER A 182 9.36 -8.71 -4.56
CA SER A 182 8.62 -9.13 -5.75
C SER A 182 7.77 -8.00 -6.33
N ARG A 183 7.16 -7.17 -5.47
CA ARG A 183 6.41 -5.99 -5.91
C ARG A 183 7.30 -4.90 -6.50
N VAL A 184 8.46 -4.66 -5.91
CA VAL A 184 9.43 -3.70 -6.44
C VAL A 184 9.88 -4.14 -7.83
N ASP A 185 10.19 -5.41 -8.05
CA ASP A 185 10.61 -5.93 -9.36
C ASP A 185 9.53 -5.73 -10.43
N GLU A 186 8.26 -5.98 -10.08
CA GLU A 186 7.12 -5.68 -10.97
C GLU A 186 7.02 -4.18 -11.30
N MET A 187 7.20 -3.31 -10.30
CA MET A 187 7.17 -1.87 -10.50
C MET A 187 8.32 -1.38 -11.38
N VAL A 188 9.54 -1.89 -11.19
CA VAL A 188 10.70 -1.55 -12.01
C VAL A 188 10.44 -1.87 -13.48
N THR A 189 9.88 -3.05 -13.76
CA THR A 189 9.51 -3.46 -15.13
C THR A 189 8.52 -2.47 -15.76
N ARG A 190 7.48 -2.06 -15.01
CA ARG A 190 6.50 -1.06 -15.47
C ARG A 190 7.12 0.33 -15.63
N ILE A 191 8.08 0.72 -14.81
CA ILE A 191 8.81 1.99 -14.97
C ILE A 191 9.54 1.99 -16.30
N ASP A 192 10.28 0.92 -16.62
CA ASP A 192 10.99 0.81 -17.91
C ASP A 192 10.01 0.88 -19.10
N GLU A 193 8.83 0.24 -19.00
CA GLU A 193 7.76 0.37 -20.01
C GLU A 193 7.22 1.81 -20.15
N TYR A 194 7.02 2.51 -19.03
CA TYR A 194 6.58 3.90 -19.05
C TYR A 194 7.63 4.86 -19.61
N LEU A 195 8.91 4.64 -19.29
CA LEU A 195 10.02 5.37 -19.87
C LEU A 195 10.10 5.11 -21.38
N GLY A 196 10.01 3.85 -21.81
CA GLY A 196 10.02 3.46 -23.23
C GLY A 196 8.83 4.03 -24.02
N SER A 197 7.68 4.23 -23.38
CA SER A 197 6.49 4.84 -24.00
C SER A 197 6.40 6.37 -23.85
N GLY A 198 7.39 7.01 -23.21
CA GLY A 198 7.42 8.46 -23.00
C GLY A 198 6.40 8.98 -21.99
N ARG A 199 5.86 8.12 -21.12
CA ARG A 199 4.89 8.45 -20.07
C ARG A 199 5.61 8.87 -18.79
N LEU A 200 6.29 10.00 -18.85
CA LEU A 200 7.17 10.47 -17.78
C LEU A 200 6.44 10.71 -16.44
N GLY A 201 5.19 11.19 -16.46
CA GLY A 201 4.42 11.41 -15.23
C GLY A 201 4.10 10.12 -14.48
N ASP A 202 3.73 9.06 -15.20
CA ASP A 202 3.46 7.75 -14.61
C ASP A 202 4.75 7.10 -14.10
N ALA A 203 5.84 7.20 -14.87
CA ALA A 203 7.17 6.76 -14.45
C ALA A 203 7.63 7.51 -13.20
N ARG A 204 7.44 8.84 -13.13
CA ARG A 204 7.78 9.68 -11.97
C ARG A 204 7.04 9.22 -10.72
N GLN A 205 5.72 9.02 -10.80
CA GLN A 205 4.93 8.56 -9.66
C GLN A 205 5.41 7.18 -9.18
N LEU A 206 5.57 6.23 -10.10
CA LEU A 206 5.96 4.86 -9.74
C LEU A 206 7.40 4.79 -9.21
N THR A 207 8.32 5.58 -9.76
CA THR A 207 9.71 5.68 -9.27
C THR A 207 9.77 6.22 -7.85
N ARG A 208 8.94 7.22 -7.51
CA ARG A 208 8.82 7.71 -6.12
C ARG A 208 8.29 6.63 -5.18
N GLU A 209 7.34 5.79 -5.63
CA GLU A 209 6.88 4.64 -4.85
C GLU A 209 8.02 3.64 -4.63
N VAL A 210 8.77 3.29 -5.67
CA VAL A 210 9.92 2.38 -5.57
C VAL A 210 11.01 2.97 -4.67
N CYS A 211 11.29 4.28 -4.74
CA CYS A 211 12.30 4.94 -3.91
C CYS A 211 12.03 4.78 -2.41
N LEU A 212 10.76 4.78 -2.02
CA LEU A 212 10.32 4.60 -0.64
C LEU A 212 10.26 3.11 -0.23
N LEU A 213 9.98 2.20 -1.18
CA LEU A 213 9.95 0.76 -0.94
C LEU A 213 11.35 0.13 -0.88
N SER A 214 12.24 0.56 -1.78
CA SER A 214 13.61 0.06 -1.96
C SER A 214 14.54 1.21 -2.36
N PRO A 215 15.00 2.03 -1.40
CA PRO A 215 15.89 3.17 -1.68
C PRO A 215 17.25 2.77 -2.29
N TRP A 216 17.71 1.54 -2.11
CA TRP A 216 18.94 1.00 -2.73
C TRP A 216 18.69 0.36 -4.10
N GLY A 217 17.43 0.29 -4.54
CA GLY A 217 17.08 -0.28 -5.83
C GLY A 217 17.79 0.44 -6.96
N LYS A 218 18.02 -0.28 -8.05
CA LYS A 218 18.51 0.29 -9.30
C LYS A 218 17.49 0.03 -10.40
N ILE A 219 17.21 1.05 -11.20
CA ILE A 219 16.37 0.96 -12.39
C ILE A 219 17.28 1.23 -13.58
N SER A 220 17.37 0.27 -14.51
CA SER A 220 18.24 0.38 -15.68
C SER A 220 19.71 0.76 -15.34
N GLY A 221 20.21 0.29 -14.18
CA GLY A 221 21.56 0.57 -13.70
C GLY A 221 21.73 1.87 -12.89
N THR A 222 20.75 2.77 -12.94
CA THR A 222 20.75 4.04 -12.20
C THR A 222 20.12 3.86 -10.81
N PRO A 223 20.69 4.44 -9.73
CA PRO A 223 20.04 4.46 -8.43
C PRO A 223 18.64 5.07 -8.51
N VAL A 224 17.64 4.44 -7.89
CA VAL A 224 16.23 4.90 -7.96
C VAL A 224 16.08 6.35 -7.51
N GLY A 225 16.83 6.77 -6.48
CA GLY A 225 16.77 8.15 -5.98
C GLY A 225 17.26 9.19 -6.99
N ASP A 226 18.28 8.86 -7.79
CA ASP A 226 18.79 9.74 -8.84
C ASP A 226 17.82 9.80 -10.02
N LEU A 227 17.30 8.65 -10.44
CA LEU A 227 16.25 8.60 -11.47
C LEU A 227 14.99 9.38 -11.07
N ALA A 228 14.60 9.32 -9.79
CA ALA A 228 13.47 10.09 -9.28
C ALA A 228 13.70 11.60 -9.38
N ARG A 229 14.93 12.07 -9.10
CA ARG A 229 15.31 13.49 -9.22
C ARG A 229 15.34 13.93 -10.69
N ASP A 230 15.86 13.09 -11.57
CA ASP A 230 15.90 13.37 -13.01
C ASP A 230 14.49 13.47 -13.59
N LEU A 231 13.61 12.51 -13.27
CA LEU A 231 12.20 12.55 -13.67
C LEU A 231 11.44 13.74 -13.08
N ASP A 232 11.73 14.11 -11.82
CA ASP A 232 11.15 15.29 -11.20
C ASP A 232 11.55 16.57 -11.95
N ARG A 233 12.81 16.66 -12.38
CA ARG A 233 13.31 17.78 -13.17
C ARG A 233 12.64 17.83 -14.55
N ASP A 234 12.60 16.70 -15.26
CA ASP A 234 12.03 16.63 -16.60
C ASP A 234 10.54 16.96 -16.59
N CYS A 235 9.78 16.40 -15.64
CA CYS A 235 8.37 16.75 -15.47
C CYS A 235 8.18 18.22 -15.10
N TYR A 236 9.03 18.79 -14.24
CA TYR A 236 8.96 20.20 -13.89
C TYR A 236 9.16 21.13 -15.10
N GLU A 237 10.11 20.81 -15.98
CA GLU A 237 10.32 21.57 -17.22
C GLU A 237 9.10 21.51 -18.14
N ILE A 238 8.46 20.35 -18.28
CA ILE A 238 7.23 20.18 -19.06
C ILE A 238 6.06 20.93 -18.42
N GLU A 239 5.88 20.84 -17.10
CA GLU A 239 4.86 21.57 -16.35
C GLU A 239 5.03 23.09 -16.51
N ARG A 240 6.27 23.58 -16.47
CA ARG A 240 6.60 24.99 -16.71
C ARG A 240 6.23 25.41 -18.14
N ASN A 241 6.55 24.60 -19.15
CA ASN A 241 6.18 24.86 -20.54
C ASN A 241 4.65 24.88 -20.72
N LEU A 242 3.94 23.93 -20.10
CA LEU A 242 2.48 23.87 -20.10
C LEU A 242 1.87 25.11 -19.43
N ALA A 243 2.44 25.57 -18.31
CA ALA A 243 2.01 26.79 -17.62
C ALA A 243 2.20 28.04 -18.50
N PHE A 244 3.30 28.12 -19.25
CA PHE A 244 3.52 29.20 -20.21
C PHE A 244 2.48 29.18 -21.35
N MET A 245 2.19 28.00 -21.92
CA MET A 245 1.14 27.84 -22.94
C MET A 245 -0.23 28.27 -22.41
N LYS A 246 -0.60 27.88 -21.18
CA LYS A 246 -1.88 28.28 -20.57
C LYS A 246 -2.02 29.79 -20.38
N ARG A 247 -0.92 30.52 -20.16
CA ARG A 247 -0.93 31.98 -20.02
C ARG A 247 -1.12 32.71 -21.35
N ARG A 248 -0.77 32.09 -22.47
CA ARG A 248 -0.90 32.65 -23.82
C ARG A 248 -1.71 31.70 -24.70
N PRO A 249 -3.02 31.57 -24.47
CA PRO A 249 -3.85 30.66 -25.26
C PRO A 249 -3.92 31.15 -26.70
N VAL A 250 -3.58 30.27 -27.63
CA VAL A 250 -3.79 30.49 -29.07
C VAL A 250 -4.95 29.58 -29.50
N PRO A 251 -6.03 30.12 -30.11
CA PRO A 251 -7.15 29.31 -30.59
C PRO A 251 -6.76 28.60 -31.89
N SER A 252 -5.89 27.60 -31.77
CA SER A 252 -5.43 26.76 -32.87
C SER A 252 -5.50 25.30 -32.46
N GLU A 253 -5.86 24.43 -33.41
CA GLU A 253 -5.86 23.00 -33.21
C GLU A 253 -4.45 22.51 -32.86
N GLU A 254 -3.44 22.95 -33.62
CA GLU A 254 -2.04 22.56 -33.41
C GLU A 254 -1.57 22.92 -31.99
N PHE A 255 -1.94 24.10 -31.50
CA PHE A 255 -1.62 24.53 -30.15
C PHE A 255 -2.29 23.64 -29.09
N THR A 256 -3.57 23.29 -29.30
CA THR A 256 -4.32 22.39 -28.42
C THR A 256 -3.74 20.98 -28.43
N TYR A 257 -3.36 20.49 -29.61
CA TYR A 257 -2.70 19.20 -29.79
C TYR A 257 -1.38 19.14 -29.00
N GLN A 258 -0.50 20.14 -29.15
CA GLN A 258 0.76 20.17 -28.40
C GLN A 258 0.51 20.23 -26.89
N GLN A 259 -0.48 21.01 -26.44
CA GLN A 259 -0.85 21.07 -25.03
C GLN A 259 -1.34 19.70 -24.50
N ALA A 260 -2.19 19.02 -25.26
CA ALA A 260 -2.70 17.70 -24.90
C ALA A 260 -1.57 16.66 -24.89
N ARG A 261 -0.65 16.71 -25.86
CA ARG A 261 0.52 15.84 -25.90
C ARG A 261 1.40 15.99 -24.65
N LEU A 262 1.68 17.22 -24.22
CA LEU A 262 2.44 17.46 -22.98
C LEU A 262 1.69 16.93 -21.74
N LEU A 263 0.37 17.10 -21.68
CA LEU A 263 -0.45 16.54 -20.61
C LEU A 263 -0.42 15.01 -20.59
N THR A 264 -0.44 14.35 -21.75
CA THR A 264 -0.30 12.89 -21.86
C THR A 264 1.08 12.43 -21.36
N ILE A 265 2.16 13.13 -21.73
CA ILE A 265 3.51 12.84 -21.22
C ILE A 265 3.57 12.98 -19.69
N LEU A 266 2.87 13.96 -19.12
CA LEU A 266 2.75 14.17 -17.68
C LEU A 266 1.81 13.18 -16.97
N GLY A 267 1.29 12.16 -17.64
CA GLY A 267 0.38 11.18 -17.01
C GLY A 267 -1.00 11.78 -16.69
N GLN A 268 -1.44 12.80 -17.43
CA GLN A 268 -2.77 13.42 -17.29
C GLN A 268 -3.68 13.14 -18.49
N PRO A 269 -3.93 11.86 -18.85
CA PRO A 269 -4.64 11.49 -20.06
C PRO A 269 -6.09 11.99 -20.08
N ALA A 270 -6.76 12.08 -18.92
CA ALA A 270 -8.12 12.59 -18.83
C ALA A 270 -8.21 14.10 -19.14
N ALA A 271 -7.21 14.88 -18.70
CA ALA A 271 -7.15 16.31 -19.01
C ALA A 271 -6.80 16.53 -20.49
N ALA A 272 -5.88 15.73 -21.03
CA ALA A 272 -5.53 15.74 -22.44
C ALA A 272 -6.73 15.39 -23.34
N ALA A 273 -7.48 14.33 -23.02
CA ALA A 273 -8.68 13.93 -23.75
C ALA A 273 -9.71 15.06 -23.82
N ARG A 274 -10.04 15.68 -22.68
CA ARG A 274 -11.02 16.79 -22.61
C ARG A 274 -10.64 17.97 -23.50
N LEU A 275 -9.35 18.27 -23.64
CA LEU A 275 -8.88 19.34 -24.52
C LEU A 275 -9.05 18.99 -26.00
N LEU A 276 -8.77 17.74 -26.39
CA LEU A 276 -8.86 17.30 -27.77
C LEU A 276 -10.31 16.99 -28.20
N GLU A 277 -11.18 16.58 -27.27
CA GLU A 277 -12.60 16.30 -27.54
C GLU A 277 -13.32 17.50 -28.18
N ALA A 278 -12.93 18.74 -27.84
CA ALA A 278 -13.48 19.97 -28.44
C ALA A 278 -13.18 20.12 -29.95
N TRP A 279 -12.27 19.32 -30.51
CA TRP A 279 -11.90 19.30 -31.92
C TRP A 279 -12.48 18.09 -32.68
N THR A 280 -13.12 17.15 -31.97
CA THR A 280 -13.77 16.01 -32.60
C THR A 280 -14.95 16.45 -33.45
N GLY A 281 -15.07 15.90 -34.67
CA GLY A 281 -16.18 16.20 -35.59
C GLY A 281 -16.09 17.52 -36.35
N LYS A 282 -15.08 18.36 -36.10
CA LYS A 282 -14.84 19.56 -36.91
C LYS A 282 -14.25 19.20 -38.27
N SER A 283 -14.69 19.89 -39.32
CA SER A 283 -14.12 19.75 -40.66
C SER A 283 -12.68 20.27 -40.67
N GLY A 284 -11.72 19.45 -41.07
CA GLY A 284 -10.31 19.84 -41.16
C GLY A 284 -9.47 19.52 -39.92
N THR A 285 -10.01 18.83 -38.92
CA THR A 285 -9.23 18.32 -37.78
C THR A 285 -8.10 17.42 -38.29
N SER A 286 -6.88 17.68 -37.83
CA SER A 286 -5.68 16.91 -38.16
C SER A 286 -5.83 15.44 -37.78
N PRO A 287 -5.38 14.50 -38.62
CA PRO A 287 -5.39 13.07 -38.28
C PRO A 287 -4.57 12.77 -37.02
N LEU A 288 -3.55 13.58 -36.72
CA LEU A 288 -2.73 13.44 -35.52
C LEU A 288 -3.53 13.64 -34.23
N THR A 289 -4.52 14.53 -34.24
CA THR A 289 -5.40 14.78 -33.09
C THR A 289 -6.24 13.55 -32.77
N TYR A 290 -6.83 12.93 -33.78
CA TYR A 290 -7.57 11.67 -33.62
C TYR A 290 -6.66 10.51 -33.20
N GLN A 291 -5.45 10.42 -33.75
CA GLN A 291 -4.49 9.39 -33.35
C GLN A 291 -4.08 9.53 -31.88
N LEU A 292 -3.76 10.75 -31.42
CA LEU A 292 -3.42 11.00 -30.03
C LEU A 292 -4.60 10.70 -29.10
N LEU A 293 -5.81 11.10 -29.48
CA LEU A 293 -7.02 10.81 -28.71
C LEU A 293 -7.29 9.29 -28.63
N GLY A 294 -7.08 8.56 -29.73
CA GLY A 294 -7.13 7.10 -29.76
C GLY A 294 -6.16 6.47 -28.77
N THR A 295 -4.88 6.85 -28.83
CA THR A 295 -3.85 6.38 -27.87
C THR A 295 -4.23 6.69 -26.42
N ILE A 296 -4.78 7.88 -26.14
CA ILE A 296 -5.24 8.26 -24.80
C ILE A 296 -6.38 7.35 -24.33
N TYR A 297 -7.37 7.07 -25.18
CA TYR A 297 -8.46 6.16 -24.81
C TYR A 297 -8.00 4.71 -24.65
N GLN A 298 -7.04 4.26 -25.46
CA GLN A 298 -6.41 2.96 -25.30
C GLN A 298 -5.73 2.83 -23.92
N GLN A 299 -5.01 3.87 -23.49
CA GLN A 299 -4.38 3.92 -22.17
C GLN A 299 -5.38 3.92 -21.01
N GLN A 300 -6.61 4.41 -21.24
CA GLN A 300 -7.71 4.39 -20.28
C GLN A 300 -8.56 3.11 -20.37
N GLU A 301 -8.14 2.12 -21.15
CA GLU A 301 -8.89 0.88 -21.42
C GLU A 301 -10.28 1.12 -22.05
N ASN A 302 -10.49 2.28 -22.68
CA ASN A 302 -11.71 2.61 -23.41
C ASN A 302 -11.57 2.22 -24.88
N TRP A 303 -11.62 0.91 -25.12
CA TRP A 303 -11.35 0.30 -26.43
C TRP A 303 -12.29 0.77 -27.53
N GLU A 304 -13.58 0.95 -27.22
CA GLU A 304 -14.60 1.38 -28.18
C GLU A 304 -14.30 2.79 -28.72
N ARG A 305 -14.04 3.76 -27.82
CA ARG A 305 -13.69 5.12 -28.25
C ARG A 305 -12.34 5.18 -28.94
N SER A 306 -11.38 4.36 -28.48
CA SER A 306 -10.08 4.23 -29.15
C SER A 306 -10.25 3.79 -30.60
N GLU A 307 -11.04 2.74 -30.85
CA GLU A 307 -11.31 2.25 -32.20
C GLU A 307 -11.99 3.32 -33.07
N GLN A 308 -13.00 4.01 -32.54
CA GLN A 308 -13.67 5.08 -33.26
C GLN A 308 -12.70 6.20 -33.67
N CYS A 309 -11.82 6.61 -32.76
CA CYS A 309 -10.79 7.63 -33.06
C CYS A 309 -9.79 7.14 -34.11
N CYS A 310 -9.37 5.87 -34.05
CA CYS A 310 -8.48 5.28 -35.06
C CYS A 310 -9.12 5.26 -36.45
N ARG A 311 -10.41 4.89 -36.56
CA ARG A 311 -11.15 4.94 -37.84
C ARG A 311 -11.27 6.37 -38.38
N GLN A 312 -11.51 7.34 -37.50
CA GLN A 312 -11.56 8.76 -37.88
C GLN A 312 -10.19 9.27 -38.34
N ALA A 313 -9.11 8.89 -37.65
CA ALA A 313 -7.74 9.22 -38.04
C ALA A 313 -7.41 8.64 -39.43
N LEU A 314 -7.75 7.37 -39.68
CA LEU A 314 -7.54 6.71 -40.97
C LEU A 314 -8.29 7.42 -42.10
N THR A 315 -9.58 7.72 -41.88
CA THR A 315 -10.40 8.47 -42.86
C THR A 315 -9.83 9.87 -43.14
N ALA A 316 -9.22 10.52 -42.15
CA ALA A 316 -8.58 11.82 -42.31
C ALA A 316 -7.25 11.72 -43.07
N TRP A 317 -6.45 10.67 -42.83
CA TRP A 317 -5.22 10.38 -43.58
C TRP A 317 -5.50 10.08 -45.06
N GLU A 318 -6.55 9.33 -45.38
CA GLU A 318 -6.91 8.99 -46.77
C GLU A 318 -7.35 10.19 -47.61
N LYS A 319 -7.69 11.31 -46.96
CA LYS A 319 -8.13 12.56 -47.62
C LYS A 319 -7.00 13.55 -47.90
N LEU A 320 -5.81 13.32 -47.35
CA LEU A 320 -4.60 14.13 -47.57
C LEU A 320 -3.86 13.69 -48.83
#